data_AF-A0A2S0M9C9-F1
#
_entry.id   AF-A0A2S0M9C9-F1
#
_cell.length_a   1.000
_cell.length_b   1.000
_cell.length_c   1.000
_cell.angle_alpha   90.00
_cell.angle_beta   90.00
_cell.angle_gamma   90.00
#
_symmetry.space_group_name_H-M   'P 1'
#
loop_
_entity.id
_entity.type
_entity.pdbx_description
1 polymer ?
#
loop_
_entity_poly.entity_id
_entity_poly.type
_entity_poly.pdbx_seq_one_letter_code
_entity_poly.pdbx_strand_id
1 'polypeptide(L)'
;MQEYNELVTTDACNTYLEKADKNIQSVASTFSGTAFPTGKLKVGMQCMRTDDNNNIYKLTSVSPVTWELVPSKSYVDNAVSTGVKSVVNFKGATPTAAGAAGLVPTPAKGTQTDYYLSADGTWKKVQQRTIKEVIDIVHPVGSIWETTTTDDPNVLWPGTTWVKMDAGRVLVSAGTYTENGTTYTYNLGDKGGEAKHQITIEEMTNHTHTTYGAGDHRHFIANTDNNNTTGRLNGGTHLIYKYTKNSYENFELMGSNLDSNIGLTSTNGNHTHSISATGGNQPHENRPPYMVINRWKRTA
;
A
#
# COMPACT_ATOMS: atom_id res chain seq x y z
N MET A 1 -16.87 -45.89 -76.95
CA MET A 1 -16.78 -46.14 -75.50
C MET A 1 -15.45 -46.86 -75.30
N GLN A 2 -14.49 -46.24 -74.61
CA GLN A 2 -13.16 -46.83 -74.42
C GLN A 2 -13.27 -47.83 -73.26
N GLU A 3 -12.97 -49.11 -73.50
CA GLU A 3 -12.92 -50.12 -72.44
C GLU A 3 -11.75 -49.80 -71.50
N TYR A 4 -12.07 -49.47 -70.26
CA TYR A 4 -11.09 -49.22 -69.22
C TYR A 4 -10.94 -50.51 -68.41
N ASN A 5 -9.83 -51.22 -68.61
CA ASN A 5 -9.47 -52.34 -67.76
C ASN A 5 -8.90 -51.78 -66.45
N GLU A 6 -9.61 -51.99 -65.34
CA GLU A 6 -9.10 -51.66 -64.01
C GLU A 6 -7.79 -52.42 -63.75
N LEU A 7 -6.72 -51.67 -63.48
CA LEU A 7 -5.49 -52.25 -62.96
C LEU A 7 -5.80 -52.82 -61.57
N VAL A 8 -5.58 -54.13 -61.43
CA VAL A 8 -5.75 -54.90 -60.20
C VAL A 8 -5.14 -54.13 -59.02
N THR A 9 -5.96 -53.91 -58.00
CA THR A 9 -5.72 -53.34 -56.66
C THR A 9 -4.28 -52.90 -56.38
N THR A 10 -4.10 -51.70 -55.84
CA THR A 10 -2.82 -51.07 -55.46
C THR A 10 -1.82 -52.02 -54.78
N ASP A 11 -2.29 -53.00 -53.99
CA ASP A 11 -1.47 -54.03 -53.34
C ASP A 11 -0.75 -54.97 -54.31
N ALA A 12 -1.38 -55.36 -55.41
CA ALA A 12 -0.76 -56.18 -56.45
C ALA A 12 0.32 -55.35 -57.17
N CYS A 13 0.01 -54.12 -57.56
CA CYS A 13 0.96 -53.23 -58.22
C CYS A 13 2.18 -52.95 -57.32
N ASN A 14 1.96 -52.64 -56.04
CA ASN A 14 3.04 -52.42 -55.06
C ASN A 14 3.91 -53.67 -54.86
N THR A 15 3.31 -54.86 -54.78
CA THR A 15 4.05 -56.11 -54.58
C THR A 15 4.83 -56.54 -55.83
N TYR A 16 4.24 -56.41 -57.01
CA TYR A 16 4.86 -56.86 -58.26
C TYR A 16 5.90 -55.87 -58.79
N LEU A 17 5.72 -54.56 -58.59
CA LEU A 17 6.73 -53.55 -58.93
C LEU A 17 8.01 -53.73 -58.11
N GLU A 18 7.91 -54.03 -56.82
CA GLU A 18 9.10 -54.33 -56.00
C GLU A 18 9.82 -55.60 -56.46
N LYS A 19 9.07 -56.66 -56.82
CA LYS A 19 9.67 -57.89 -57.36
C LYS A 19 10.31 -57.64 -58.73
N ALA A 20 9.67 -56.85 -59.59
CA ALA A 20 10.20 -56.50 -60.90
C ALA A 20 11.44 -55.60 -60.80
N ASP A 21 11.43 -54.59 -59.93
CA ASP A 21 12.59 -53.74 -59.64
C ASP A 21 13.74 -54.58 -59.07
N LYS A 22 13.51 -55.43 -58.06
CA LYS A 22 14.54 -56.34 -57.55
C LYS A 22 15.12 -57.25 -58.63
N ASN A 23 14.29 -57.75 -59.55
CA ASN A 23 14.77 -58.54 -60.68
C ASN A 23 15.59 -57.71 -61.68
N ILE A 24 15.16 -56.49 -62.02
CA ILE A 24 15.91 -55.57 -62.90
C ILE A 24 17.24 -55.18 -62.25
N GLN A 25 17.24 -54.89 -60.95
CA GLN A 25 18.41 -54.50 -60.19
C GLN A 25 19.38 -55.69 -59.98
N SER A 26 18.86 -56.92 -59.86
CA SER A 26 19.67 -58.14 -59.90
C SER A 26 20.39 -58.29 -61.24
N VAL A 27 19.72 -58.01 -62.35
CA VAL A 27 20.32 -58.04 -63.69
C VAL A 27 21.32 -56.89 -63.89
N ALA A 28 21.12 -55.75 -63.23
CA ALA A 28 22.05 -54.63 -63.21
C ALA A 28 23.26 -54.85 -62.28
N SER A 29 23.21 -55.82 -61.36
CA SER A 29 24.32 -56.14 -60.47
C SER A 29 25.49 -56.77 -61.26
N THR A 30 26.71 -56.35 -60.95
CA THR A 30 27.93 -56.90 -61.58
C THR A 30 28.24 -58.32 -61.09
N PHE A 31 27.70 -58.68 -59.92
CA PHE A 31 27.85 -59.98 -59.28
C PHE A 31 26.67 -60.26 -58.34
N SER A 32 26.29 -61.52 -58.16
CA SER A 32 25.26 -61.93 -57.19
C SER A 32 25.68 -63.21 -56.46
N GLY A 33 25.52 -63.27 -55.15
CA GLY A 33 25.80 -64.47 -54.36
C GLY A 33 25.78 -64.25 -52.86
N THR A 34 26.24 -65.24 -52.10
CA THR A 34 26.28 -65.23 -50.63
C THR A 34 27.55 -64.60 -50.04
N ALA A 35 28.44 -64.07 -50.88
CA ALA A 35 29.70 -63.44 -50.49
C ALA A 35 30.05 -62.30 -51.46
N PHE A 36 30.83 -61.33 -50.99
CA PHE A 36 31.38 -60.29 -51.86
C PHE A 36 32.51 -60.85 -52.73
N PRO A 37 32.65 -60.40 -53.99
CA PRO A 37 33.79 -60.77 -54.81
C PRO A 37 35.10 -60.27 -54.17
N THR A 38 36.17 -61.03 -54.33
CA THR A 38 37.49 -60.76 -53.71
C THR A 38 38.58 -60.45 -54.74
N GLY A 39 38.30 -60.59 -56.03
CA GLY A 39 39.26 -60.36 -57.12
C GLY A 39 38.71 -59.47 -58.22
N LYS A 40 39.60 -58.78 -58.93
CA LYS A 40 39.27 -57.85 -60.05
C LYS A 40 38.27 -56.75 -59.67
N LEU A 41 38.41 -56.20 -58.47
CA LEU A 41 37.52 -55.19 -57.92
C LEU A 41 37.71 -53.81 -58.56
N LYS A 42 36.61 -53.09 -58.81
CA LYS A 42 36.59 -51.69 -59.26
C LYS A 42 35.54 -50.93 -58.47
N VAL A 43 35.91 -49.76 -57.94
CA VAL A 43 34.98 -48.87 -57.23
C VAL A 43 33.78 -48.60 -58.14
N GLY A 44 32.58 -48.68 -57.57
CA GLY A 44 31.31 -48.57 -58.29
C GLY A 44 30.68 -49.91 -58.69
N MET A 45 31.39 -51.04 -58.59
CA MET A 45 30.80 -52.37 -58.76
C MET A 45 29.63 -52.57 -57.81
N GLN A 46 28.56 -53.20 -58.31
CA GLN A 46 27.39 -53.55 -57.50
C GLN A 46 27.33 -55.07 -57.31
N CYS A 47 27.08 -55.50 -56.09
CA CYS A 47 26.93 -56.90 -55.73
C CYS A 47 25.59 -57.10 -55.04
N MET A 48 24.74 -57.97 -55.58
CA MET A 48 23.52 -58.39 -54.89
C MET A 48 23.83 -59.54 -53.93
N ARG A 49 23.46 -59.38 -52.66
CA ARG A 49 23.66 -60.39 -51.60
C ARG A 49 22.40 -61.23 -51.45
N THR A 50 22.44 -62.48 -51.93
CA THR A 50 21.28 -63.39 -51.88
C THR A 50 21.01 -63.93 -50.48
N ASP A 51 22.01 -63.91 -49.60
CA ASP A 51 21.91 -64.25 -48.19
C ASP A 51 21.35 -63.11 -47.32
N ASP A 52 21.30 -61.89 -47.86
CA ASP A 52 20.84 -60.69 -47.16
C ASP A 52 19.67 -60.04 -47.91
N ASN A 53 18.56 -60.78 -48.03
CA ASN A 53 17.30 -60.31 -48.63
C ASN A 53 17.42 -59.69 -50.03
N ASN A 54 18.39 -60.14 -50.83
CA ASN A 54 18.72 -59.57 -52.14
C ASN A 54 19.09 -58.08 -52.08
N ASN A 55 19.68 -57.64 -50.97
CA ASN A 55 20.21 -56.29 -50.83
C ASN A 55 21.37 -56.06 -51.80
N ILE A 56 21.44 -54.87 -52.36
CA ILE A 56 22.51 -54.48 -53.28
C ILE A 56 23.51 -53.65 -52.52
N TYR A 57 24.77 -54.01 -52.67
CA TYR A 57 25.89 -53.28 -52.12
C TYR A 57 26.71 -52.69 -53.25
N LYS A 58 27.22 -51.48 -53.07
CA LYS A 58 28.13 -50.82 -54.00
C LYS A 58 29.51 -50.73 -53.36
N LEU A 59 30.53 -51.11 -54.12
CA LEU A 59 31.92 -50.98 -53.69
C LEU A 59 32.32 -49.51 -53.70
N THR A 60 32.67 -48.95 -52.54
CA THR A 60 33.06 -47.54 -52.38
C THR A 60 34.56 -47.34 -52.24
N SER A 61 35.28 -48.36 -51.77
CA SER A 61 36.75 -48.36 -51.71
C SER A 61 37.33 -49.73 -52.01
N VAL A 62 38.52 -49.78 -52.59
CA VAL A 62 39.32 -51.01 -52.81
C VAL A 62 40.52 -51.12 -51.87
N SER A 63 40.79 -50.10 -51.06
CA SER A 63 41.87 -50.09 -50.06
C SER A 63 41.53 -49.18 -48.86
N PRO A 64 41.00 -49.73 -47.76
CA PRO A 64 40.52 -51.11 -47.62
C PRO A 64 39.29 -51.37 -48.51
N VAL A 65 39.02 -52.65 -48.82
CA VAL A 65 37.82 -53.05 -49.56
C VAL A 65 36.58 -52.74 -48.71
N THR A 66 35.76 -51.80 -49.15
CA THR A 66 34.56 -51.36 -48.44
C THR A 66 33.34 -51.42 -49.35
N TRP A 67 32.33 -52.17 -48.92
CA TRP A 67 31.03 -52.29 -49.57
C TRP A 67 29.98 -51.60 -48.72
N GLU A 68 29.24 -50.68 -49.33
CA GLU A 68 28.15 -49.95 -48.68
C GLU A 68 26.81 -50.40 -49.24
N LEU A 69 25.82 -50.59 -48.35
CA LEU A 69 24.46 -50.92 -48.75
C LEU A 69 23.90 -49.80 -49.63
N VAL A 70 23.38 -50.14 -50.80
CA VAL A 70 22.57 -49.24 -51.63
C VAL A 70 21.15 -49.30 -51.06
N PRO A 71 20.63 -48.22 -50.46
CA PRO A 71 19.30 -48.23 -49.88
C PRO A 71 18.25 -48.54 -50.95
N SER A 72 17.49 -49.62 -50.77
CA SER A 72 16.33 -49.89 -51.62
C SER A 72 15.20 -48.92 -51.30
N LYS A 73 14.24 -48.74 -52.22
CA LYS A 73 13.05 -47.91 -51.95
C LYS A 73 12.32 -48.38 -50.68
N SER A 74 12.17 -49.69 -50.51
CA SER A 74 11.57 -50.30 -49.32
C SER A 74 12.36 -50.00 -48.03
N TYR A 75 13.70 -50.01 -48.09
CA TYR A 75 14.53 -49.62 -46.95
C TYR A 75 14.31 -48.14 -46.58
N VAL A 76 14.30 -47.25 -47.56
CA VAL A 76 14.07 -45.81 -47.36
C VAL A 76 12.65 -45.56 -46.83
N ASP A 77 11.63 -46.16 -47.44
CA ASP A 77 10.24 -46.03 -47.00
C ASP A 77 10.04 -46.53 -45.57
N ASN A 78 10.69 -47.64 -45.18
CA ASN A 78 10.63 -48.17 -43.81
C ASN A 78 11.36 -47.26 -42.82
N ALA A 79 12.54 -46.75 -43.16
CA ALA A 79 13.28 -45.82 -42.31
C ALA A 79 12.50 -44.52 -42.11
N VAL A 80 11.91 -43.97 -43.19
CA VAL A 80 11.06 -42.77 -43.14
C VAL A 80 9.79 -43.05 -42.34
N SER A 81 9.09 -44.17 -42.60
CA SER A 81 7.89 -44.56 -41.85
C SER A 81 8.18 -44.71 -40.35
N THR A 82 9.31 -45.30 -39.99
CA THR A 82 9.75 -45.44 -38.60
C THR A 82 10.07 -44.08 -37.97
N GLY A 83 10.79 -43.22 -38.69
CA GLY A 83 11.10 -41.86 -38.24
C GLY A 83 9.87 -40.98 -38.08
N VAL A 84 8.89 -41.08 -38.99
CA VAL A 84 7.62 -40.33 -38.89
C VAL A 84 6.80 -40.83 -37.71
N LYS A 85 6.78 -42.15 -37.45
CA LYS A 85 6.09 -42.73 -36.29
C LYS A 85 6.72 -42.36 -34.95
N SER A 86 8.03 -42.07 -34.90
CA SER A 86 8.70 -41.65 -33.66
C SER A 86 8.46 -40.18 -33.31
N VAL A 87 7.98 -39.38 -34.27
CA VAL A 87 7.51 -38.01 -34.02
C VAL A 87 6.11 -38.07 -33.40
N VAL A 88 6.08 -38.02 -32.08
CA VAL A 88 4.85 -38.00 -31.29
C VAL A 88 4.64 -36.63 -30.66
N ASN A 89 3.37 -36.32 -30.35
CA ASN A 89 3.04 -35.16 -29.54
C ASN A 89 3.55 -35.34 -28.11
N PHE A 90 3.92 -34.24 -27.48
CA PHE A 90 4.26 -34.18 -26.07
C PHE A 90 3.13 -34.82 -25.25
N LYS A 91 3.50 -35.76 -24.39
CA LYS A 91 2.58 -36.40 -23.46
C LYS A 91 2.89 -35.88 -22.06
N GLY A 92 1.89 -35.26 -21.44
CA GLY A 92 2.03 -34.75 -20.09
C GLY A 92 2.23 -35.82 -19.02
N ALA A 93 2.77 -35.38 -17.89
CA ALA A 93 2.84 -36.16 -16.67
C ALA A 93 1.44 -36.35 -16.06
N THR A 94 1.27 -37.48 -15.39
CA THR A 94 0.08 -37.79 -14.58
C THR A 94 0.52 -37.99 -13.13
N PRO A 95 -0.40 -38.07 -12.16
CA PRO A 95 -0.03 -38.34 -10.76
C PRO A 95 0.78 -39.63 -10.57
N THR A 96 0.70 -40.58 -11.50
CA THR A 96 1.30 -41.92 -11.40
C THR A 96 2.35 -42.22 -12.46
N ALA A 97 2.64 -41.30 -13.39
CA ALA A 97 3.62 -41.53 -14.46
C ALA A 97 4.23 -40.21 -14.97
N ALA A 98 5.54 -40.26 -15.29
CA ALA A 98 6.22 -39.15 -15.94
C ALA A 98 5.67 -38.89 -17.35
N GLY A 99 5.82 -37.65 -17.80
CA GLY A 99 5.52 -37.28 -19.19
C GLY A 99 6.55 -37.85 -20.17
N ALA A 100 6.26 -37.74 -21.47
CA ALA A 100 7.18 -38.10 -22.54
C ALA A 100 7.46 -36.89 -23.43
N ALA A 101 8.71 -36.74 -23.86
CA ALA A 101 9.11 -35.72 -24.81
C ALA A 101 8.34 -35.88 -26.14
N GLY A 102 8.11 -34.77 -26.83
CA GLY A 102 7.40 -34.76 -28.09
C GLY A 102 7.14 -33.33 -28.58
N LEU A 103 6.41 -33.22 -29.68
CA LEU A 103 6.02 -31.93 -30.25
C LEU A 103 5.01 -31.22 -29.34
N VAL A 104 5.22 -29.93 -29.11
CA VAL A 104 4.33 -29.10 -28.31
C VAL A 104 2.94 -29.05 -28.97
N PRO A 105 1.84 -29.28 -28.22
CA PRO A 105 0.50 -29.13 -28.76
C PRO A 105 0.27 -27.71 -29.28
N THR A 106 -0.36 -27.58 -30.43
CA THR A 106 -0.58 -26.27 -31.06
C THR A 106 -1.44 -25.38 -30.17
N PRO A 107 -0.99 -24.15 -29.83
CA PRO A 107 -1.81 -23.20 -29.09
C PRO A 107 -3.01 -22.76 -29.95
N ALA A 108 -4.13 -22.48 -29.30
CA ALA A 108 -5.32 -21.99 -30.00
C ALA A 108 -5.13 -20.53 -30.45
N LYS A 109 -5.84 -20.12 -31.50
CA LYS A 109 -5.87 -18.70 -31.93
C LYS A 109 -6.34 -17.83 -30.75
N GLY A 110 -5.58 -16.80 -30.42
CA GLY A 110 -5.92 -15.86 -29.35
C GLY A 110 -5.32 -16.18 -27.97
N THR A 111 -4.51 -17.23 -27.84
CA THR A 111 -3.86 -17.61 -26.57
C THR A 111 -2.41 -17.13 -26.44
N GLN A 112 -2.04 -16.04 -27.13
CA GLN A 112 -0.66 -15.53 -27.11
C GLN A 112 -0.28 -14.89 -25.76
N THR A 113 -1.28 -14.42 -25.02
CA THR A 113 -1.13 -13.78 -23.71
C THR A 113 -1.91 -14.60 -22.68
N ASP A 114 -1.39 -14.68 -21.46
CA ASP A 114 -2.05 -15.36 -20.33
C ASP A 114 -2.27 -16.87 -20.47
N TYR A 115 -1.53 -17.59 -21.31
CA TYR A 115 -1.56 -19.06 -21.36
C TYR A 115 -0.17 -19.66 -21.26
N TYR A 116 -0.06 -20.81 -20.61
CA TYR A 116 1.17 -21.60 -20.49
C TYR A 116 0.87 -23.08 -20.73
N LEU A 117 1.86 -23.80 -21.26
CA LEU A 117 1.77 -25.26 -21.37
C LEU A 117 2.06 -25.86 -19.98
N SER A 118 1.08 -26.50 -19.36
CA SER A 118 1.29 -27.19 -18.09
C SER A 118 1.98 -28.54 -18.30
N ALA A 119 2.61 -29.04 -17.23
CA ALA A 119 3.31 -30.32 -17.23
C ALA A 119 2.43 -31.52 -17.57
N ASP A 120 1.10 -31.39 -17.48
CA ASP A 120 0.11 -32.39 -17.90
C ASP A 120 -0.18 -32.37 -19.42
N GLY A 121 0.54 -31.55 -20.20
CA GLY A 121 0.42 -31.50 -21.66
C GLY A 121 -0.77 -30.70 -22.17
N THR A 122 -1.44 -29.96 -21.31
CA THR A 122 -2.55 -29.08 -21.68
C THR A 122 -2.16 -27.61 -21.60
N TRP A 123 -2.77 -26.77 -22.44
CA TRP A 123 -2.64 -25.32 -22.31
C TRP A 123 -3.58 -24.81 -21.22
N LYS A 124 -3.03 -24.10 -20.24
CA LYS A 124 -3.80 -23.52 -19.13
C LYS A 124 -3.68 -22.01 -19.13
N LYS A 125 -4.79 -21.34 -18.77
CA LYS A 125 -4.79 -19.90 -18.58
C LYS A 125 -4.08 -19.55 -17.27
N VAL A 126 -3.24 -18.53 -17.28
CA VAL A 126 -2.66 -17.94 -16.08
C VAL A 126 -3.81 -17.44 -15.21
N GLN A 127 -3.95 -18.02 -14.02
CA GLN A 127 -4.89 -17.52 -13.03
C GLN A 127 -4.28 -16.30 -12.34
N GLN A 128 -4.54 -15.13 -12.90
CA GLN A 128 -4.26 -13.88 -12.20
C GLN A 128 -5.43 -13.58 -11.25
N ARG A 129 -5.09 -13.22 -10.01
CA ARG A 129 -6.07 -12.67 -9.08
C ARG A 129 -6.60 -11.37 -9.67
N THR A 130 -7.90 -11.19 -9.61
CA THR A 130 -8.55 -9.91 -9.88
C THR A 130 -8.07 -8.85 -8.87
N ILE A 131 -8.17 -7.57 -9.23
CA ILE A 131 -7.86 -6.46 -8.31
C ILE A 131 -8.64 -6.65 -7.00
N LYS A 132 -9.92 -6.99 -7.08
CA LYS A 132 -10.76 -7.26 -5.91
C LYS A 132 -10.19 -8.36 -5.01
N GLU A 133 -9.80 -9.50 -5.57
CA GLU A 133 -9.23 -10.61 -4.77
C GLU A 133 -7.92 -10.23 -4.09
N VAL A 134 -7.10 -9.39 -4.72
CA VAL A 134 -5.89 -8.85 -4.08
C VAL A 134 -6.28 -7.94 -2.91
N ILE A 135 -7.22 -7.02 -3.13
CA ILE A 135 -7.69 -6.08 -2.10
C ILE A 135 -8.43 -6.78 -0.96
N ASP A 136 -9.15 -7.86 -1.22
CA ASP A 136 -9.75 -8.74 -0.20
C ASP A 136 -8.70 -9.34 0.74
N ILE A 137 -7.50 -9.61 0.25
CA ILE A 137 -6.40 -10.14 1.07
C ILE A 137 -5.68 -9.02 1.83
N VAL A 138 -5.36 -7.90 1.18
CA VAL A 138 -4.53 -6.85 1.81
C VAL A 138 -5.32 -5.85 2.65
N HIS A 139 -6.59 -5.64 2.32
CA HIS A 139 -7.50 -4.72 2.98
C HIS A 139 -8.88 -5.36 3.17
N PRO A 140 -9.04 -6.32 4.08
CA PRO A 140 -10.34 -6.94 4.37
C PRO A 140 -11.41 -5.92 4.79
N VAL A 141 -12.69 -6.33 4.79
CA VAL A 141 -13.78 -5.48 5.29
C VAL A 141 -13.50 -5.05 6.73
N GLY A 142 -13.64 -3.75 7.00
CA GLY A 142 -13.25 -3.14 8.27
C GLY A 142 -11.86 -2.50 8.28
N SER A 143 -11.02 -2.75 7.26
CA SER A 143 -9.74 -2.06 7.10
C SER A 143 -9.92 -0.55 6.90
N ILE A 144 -8.91 0.18 7.37
CA ILE A 144 -8.79 1.62 7.16
C ILE A 144 -7.69 1.85 6.12
N TRP A 145 -7.97 2.72 5.16
CA TRP A 145 -7.00 3.24 4.20
C TRP A 145 -6.83 4.74 4.39
N GLU A 146 -5.58 5.18 4.40
CA GLU A 146 -5.16 6.56 4.67
C GLU A 146 -4.34 7.09 3.50
N THR A 147 -4.66 8.31 3.06
CA THR A 147 -3.94 8.96 1.96
C THR A 147 -3.81 10.47 2.16
N THR A 148 -2.68 11.03 1.74
CA THR A 148 -2.44 12.48 1.67
C THR A 148 -3.00 13.10 0.38
N THR A 149 -3.47 12.28 -0.56
CA THR A 149 -4.06 12.70 -1.83
C THR A 149 -5.58 12.83 -1.73
N THR A 150 -6.22 13.18 -2.85
CA THR A 150 -7.69 13.27 -3.00
C THR A 150 -8.31 12.03 -3.64
N ASP A 151 -7.53 10.96 -3.78
CA ASP A 151 -7.97 9.73 -4.45
C ASP A 151 -9.14 9.05 -3.73
N ASP A 152 -10.06 8.48 -4.53
CA ASP A 152 -11.20 7.70 -4.06
C ASP A 152 -10.91 6.20 -4.23
N PRO A 153 -10.86 5.42 -3.13
CA PRO A 153 -10.55 3.99 -3.20
C PRO A 153 -11.63 3.19 -3.92
N ASN A 154 -12.87 3.70 -4.02
CA ASN A 154 -13.94 3.07 -4.81
C ASN A 154 -13.64 3.15 -6.32
N VAL A 155 -12.85 4.14 -6.75
CA VAL A 155 -12.39 4.29 -8.14
C VAL A 155 -11.10 3.49 -8.37
N LEU A 156 -10.16 3.52 -7.42
CA LEU A 156 -8.89 2.79 -7.52
C LEU A 156 -9.06 1.27 -7.50
N TRP A 157 -10.02 0.78 -6.71
CA TRP A 157 -10.24 -0.65 -6.50
C TRP A 157 -11.69 -1.04 -6.84
N PRO A 158 -12.01 -1.14 -8.15
CA PRO A 158 -13.34 -1.52 -8.60
C PRO A 158 -13.83 -2.82 -7.97
N GLY A 159 -15.09 -2.84 -7.56
CA GLY A 159 -15.72 -4.00 -6.89
C GLY A 159 -15.51 -4.06 -5.38
N THR A 160 -14.92 -3.02 -4.78
CA THR A 160 -14.90 -2.82 -3.32
C THR A 160 -15.74 -1.60 -2.94
N THR A 161 -16.09 -1.46 -1.66
CA THR A 161 -16.86 -0.32 -1.14
C THR A 161 -16.20 0.27 0.08
N TRP A 162 -16.01 1.59 0.04
CA TRP A 162 -15.33 2.37 1.06
C TRP A 162 -16.13 3.61 1.41
N VAL A 163 -16.22 3.89 2.70
CA VAL A 163 -16.90 5.06 3.25
C VAL A 163 -15.86 5.99 3.87
N LYS A 164 -15.91 7.27 3.50
CA LYS A 164 -15.04 8.28 4.09
C LYS A 164 -15.36 8.42 5.58
N MET A 165 -14.34 8.38 6.44
CA MET A 165 -14.53 8.50 7.88
C MET A 165 -14.85 9.94 8.29
N ASP A 166 -15.50 10.11 9.44
CA ASP A 166 -15.81 11.42 10.03
C ASP A 166 -14.55 12.30 10.09
N ALA A 167 -14.66 13.54 9.62
CA ALA A 167 -13.57 14.51 9.67
C ALA A 167 -13.25 14.95 11.11
N GLY A 168 -12.02 15.40 11.33
CA GLY A 168 -11.60 15.99 12.60
C GLY A 168 -11.39 14.98 13.73
N ARG A 169 -11.12 13.71 13.41
CA ARG A 169 -10.89 12.64 14.41
C ARG A 169 -9.52 12.00 14.28
N VAL A 170 -8.92 11.74 15.44
CA VAL A 170 -7.73 10.88 15.59
C VAL A 170 -8.17 9.46 15.95
N LEU A 171 -7.37 8.46 15.57
CA LEU A 171 -7.64 7.07 15.93
C LEU A 171 -7.04 6.78 17.32
N VAL A 172 -7.84 6.16 18.18
CA VAL A 172 -7.42 5.64 19.48
C VAL A 172 -7.72 4.14 19.48
N SER A 173 -6.77 3.33 19.92
CA SER A 173 -6.94 1.88 20.00
C SER A 173 -8.01 1.53 21.04
N ALA A 174 -8.97 0.69 20.65
CA ALA A 174 -9.93 0.13 21.59
C ALA A 174 -9.23 -0.77 22.62
N GLY A 175 -9.73 -0.77 23.84
CA GLY A 175 -9.17 -1.52 24.96
C GLY A 175 -9.24 -0.76 26.27
N THR A 176 -8.68 -1.38 27.30
CA THR A 176 -8.65 -0.82 28.66
C THR A 176 -7.19 -0.64 29.09
N TYR A 177 -6.90 0.50 29.71
CA TYR A 177 -5.61 0.73 30.37
C TYR A 177 -5.82 1.48 31.69
N THR A 178 -4.85 1.37 32.60
CA THR A 178 -4.86 2.05 33.89
C THR A 178 -3.65 2.95 34.02
N GLU A 179 -3.86 4.20 34.42
CA GLU A 179 -2.82 5.19 34.67
C GLU A 179 -3.13 5.93 35.97
N ASN A 180 -2.13 6.04 36.85
CA ASN A 180 -2.26 6.72 38.16
C ASN A 180 -3.49 6.27 38.97
N GLY A 181 -3.81 4.97 38.94
CA GLY A 181 -4.95 4.39 39.67
C GLY A 181 -6.32 4.61 39.02
N THR A 182 -6.38 5.29 37.87
CA THR A 182 -7.62 5.50 37.10
C THR A 182 -7.63 4.59 35.88
N THR A 183 -8.73 3.85 35.68
CA THR A 183 -8.90 2.94 34.55
C THR A 183 -9.73 3.58 33.46
N TYR A 184 -9.20 3.63 32.24
CA TYR A 184 -9.84 4.13 31.04
C TYR A 184 -10.20 2.96 30.13
N THR A 185 -11.42 2.96 29.59
CA THR A 185 -11.89 1.94 28.64
C THR A 185 -12.41 2.62 27.38
N TYR A 186 -11.92 2.18 26.23
CA TYR A 186 -12.35 2.62 24.90
C TYR A 186 -12.98 1.44 24.17
N ASN A 187 -14.29 1.51 23.96
CA ASN A 187 -15.02 0.50 23.21
C ASN A 187 -14.92 0.77 21.71
N LEU A 188 -15.11 -0.27 20.91
CA LEU A 188 -15.15 -0.13 19.45
C LEU A 188 -16.27 0.83 19.04
N GLY A 189 -15.89 1.90 18.36
CA GLY A 189 -16.83 2.91 17.85
C GLY A 189 -17.06 4.09 18.79
N ASP A 190 -16.47 4.10 19.98
CA ASP A 190 -16.52 5.26 20.88
C ASP A 190 -15.95 6.50 20.17
N LYS A 191 -16.58 7.64 20.44
CA LYS A 191 -16.19 8.95 19.91
C LYS A 191 -16.07 9.93 21.07
N GLY A 192 -15.04 10.77 21.05
CA GLY A 192 -14.81 11.77 22.07
C GLY A 192 -13.81 12.83 21.62
N GLY A 193 -13.27 13.56 22.61
CA GLY A 193 -12.33 14.65 22.43
C GLY A 193 -13.01 16.01 22.23
N GLU A 194 -12.24 17.06 22.49
CA GLU A 194 -12.63 18.46 22.34
C GLU A 194 -11.56 19.21 21.56
N ALA A 195 -11.95 20.14 20.68
CA ALA A 195 -10.99 20.95 19.94
C ALA A 195 -10.43 22.09 20.79
N LYS A 196 -11.27 22.69 21.64
CA LYS A 196 -10.89 23.76 22.55
C LYS A 196 -11.50 23.51 23.92
N HIS A 197 -10.75 23.83 24.96
CA HIS A 197 -11.17 23.67 26.34
C HIS A 197 -11.22 25.02 27.04
N GLN A 198 -12.32 25.30 27.74
CA GLN A 198 -12.43 26.46 28.61
C GLN A 198 -12.22 26.01 30.05
N ILE A 199 -11.18 26.54 30.69
CA ILE A 199 -10.89 26.28 32.11
C ILE A 199 -12.12 26.65 32.95
N THR A 200 -12.59 25.69 33.72
CA THR A 200 -13.67 25.86 34.70
C THR A 200 -13.12 26.36 36.04
N ILE A 201 -14.02 26.82 36.92
CA ILE A 201 -13.64 27.27 38.27
C ILE A 201 -12.97 26.13 39.06
N GLU A 202 -13.40 24.89 38.86
CA GLU A 202 -12.84 23.71 39.55
C GLU A 202 -11.44 23.34 39.07
N GLU A 203 -11.09 23.73 37.84
CA GLU A 203 -9.76 23.53 37.25
C GLU A 203 -8.80 24.69 37.54
N MET A 204 -9.27 25.75 38.22
CA MET A 204 -8.42 26.87 38.61
C MET A 204 -7.43 26.47 39.70
N THR A 205 -6.16 26.84 39.51
CA THR A 205 -5.14 26.66 40.55
C THR A 205 -5.49 27.50 41.79
N ASN A 206 -5.17 26.99 42.97
CA ASN A 206 -5.25 27.75 44.21
C ASN A 206 -4.42 29.04 44.07
N HIS A 207 -5.08 30.18 44.26
CA HIS A 207 -4.47 31.51 44.13
C HIS A 207 -5.05 32.44 45.19
N THR A 208 -4.32 33.52 45.47
CA THR A 208 -4.74 34.54 46.44
C THR A 208 -4.75 35.91 45.78
N HIS A 209 -5.67 36.76 46.22
CA HIS A 209 -5.66 38.18 45.91
C HIS A 209 -5.21 38.95 47.14
N THR A 210 -4.21 39.81 47.00
CA THR A 210 -3.71 40.64 48.08
C THR A 210 -4.08 42.10 47.83
N THR A 211 -4.54 42.78 48.88
CA THR A 211 -4.71 44.24 48.92
C THR A 211 -3.78 44.78 50.00
N TYR A 212 -2.88 45.69 49.65
CA TYR A 212 -2.01 46.36 50.62
C TYR A 212 -2.62 47.68 51.04
N GLY A 213 -2.76 47.87 52.36
CA GLY A 213 -2.98 49.15 53.03
C GLY A 213 -4.18 49.97 52.58
N ALA A 214 -5.25 49.95 53.37
CA ALA A 214 -6.10 51.13 53.52
C ALA A 214 -5.21 52.28 53.98
N GLY A 215 -5.12 53.35 53.19
CA GLY A 215 -4.41 54.57 53.60
C GLY A 215 -5.12 55.16 54.81
N ASP A 216 -4.65 54.84 56.01
CA ASP A 216 -5.11 55.48 57.23
C ASP A 216 -4.42 56.84 57.34
N HIS A 217 -5.10 57.89 56.88
CA HIS A 217 -4.64 59.26 57.05
C HIS A 217 -5.75 60.14 57.63
N ARG A 218 -5.33 61.13 58.41
CA ARG A 218 -6.19 62.17 58.99
C ARG A 218 -5.94 63.47 58.25
N HIS A 219 -6.98 64.27 58.02
CA HIS A 219 -6.84 65.62 57.49
C HIS A 219 -6.80 66.64 58.64
N PHE A 220 -5.94 67.64 58.53
CA PHE A 220 -5.98 68.82 59.40
C PHE A 220 -7.10 69.76 58.94
N ILE A 221 -7.94 70.20 59.87
CA ILE A 221 -8.96 71.22 59.65
C ILE A 221 -8.68 72.40 60.57
N ALA A 222 -9.03 73.61 60.12
CA ALA A 222 -9.13 74.76 61.01
C ALA A 222 -10.58 75.20 61.14
N ASN A 223 -10.96 75.51 62.37
CA ASN A 223 -12.27 76.03 62.72
C ASN A 223 -12.14 77.45 63.28
N THR A 224 -13.19 78.25 63.08
CA THR A 224 -13.27 79.64 63.54
C THR A 224 -13.84 79.77 64.96
N ASP A 225 -13.99 78.69 65.73
CA ASP A 225 -14.55 78.76 67.08
C ASP A 225 -13.87 77.80 68.07
N ASN A 226 -13.80 78.23 69.33
CA ASN A 226 -13.14 77.56 70.45
C ASN A 226 -13.94 76.32 70.92
N ASN A 227 -15.22 76.23 70.52
CA ASN A 227 -16.19 75.23 70.95
C ASN A 227 -16.59 74.24 69.85
N ASN A 228 -15.90 74.22 68.71
CA ASN A 228 -15.97 73.20 67.65
C ASN A 228 -17.41 72.85 67.19
N THR A 229 -18.30 73.84 67.14
CA THR A 229 -19.75 73.58 66.98
C THR A 229 -20.36 74.19 65.74
N THR A 230 -19.76 75.22 65.11
CA THR A 230 -20.45 75.93 64.02
C THR A 230 -19.58 76.66 62.99
N GLY A 231 -18.27 76.82 63.22
CA GLY A 231 -17.41 77.62 62.33
C GLY A 231 -17.07 76.97 60.98
N ARG A 232 -17.80 77.29 59.90
CA ARG A 232 -17.42 76.91 58.52
C ARG A 232 -16.45 77.93 57.93
N LEU A 233 -15.29 77.47 57.46
CA LEU A 233 -14.41 78.27 56.59
C LEU A 233 -15.16 78.70 55.32
N ASN A 234 -14.93 79.91 54.84
CA ASN A 234 -15.49 80.42 53.58
C ASN A 234 -14.35 80.80 52.62
N GLY A 235 -14.69 81.14 51.37
CA GLY A 235 -13.69 81.44 50.33
C GLY A 235 -12.78 82.65 50.62
N GLY A 236 -13.08 83.46 51.64
CA GLY A 236 -12.28 84.59 52.10
C GLY A 236 -11.51 84.37 53.41
N THR A 237 -11.54 83.15 53.97
CA THR A 237 -10.78 82.80 55.18
C THR A 237 -9.52 82.00 54.84
N HIS A 238 -8.37 82.39 55.40
CA HIS A 238 -7.08 81.73 55.12
C HIS A 238 -6.30 81.46 56.41
N LEU A 239 -5.79 80.23 56.56
CA LEU A 239 -4.86 79.86 57.62
C LEU A 239 -3.45 80.38 57.28
N ILE A 240 -2.83 81.09 58.21
CA ILE A 240 -1.44 81.53 58.09
C ILE A 240 -0.64 81.10 59.33
N TYR A 241 0.65 80.83 59.14
CA TYR A 241 1.55 80.53 60.24
C TYR A 241 2.00 81.82 60.92
N LYS A 242 1.83 81.91 62.25
CA LYS A 242 2.19 83.07 63.05
C LYS A 242 3.39 82.75 63.93
N TYR A 243 4.54 83.32 63.60
CA TYR A 243 5.74 83.16 64.42
C TYR A 243 5.61 83.94 65.72
N THR A 244 5.53 83.23 66.84
CA THR A 244 5.52 83.84 68.19
C THR A 244 6.68 83.23 68.99
N LYS A 245 7.51 84.08 69.60
CA LYS A 245 8.70 83.63 70.33
C LYS A 245 8.26 82.77 71.53
N ASN A 246 8.59 81.47 71.50
CA ASN A 246 8.28 80.44 72.51
C ASN A 246 6.92 79.69 72.39
N SER A 247 6.27 79.63 71.22
CA SER A 247 5.24 78.60 70.98
C SER A 247 5.59 77.73 69.78
N TYR A 248 5.32 76.43 69.89
CA TYR A 248 5.78 75.45 68.90
C TYR A 248 4.92 75.38 67.63
N GLU A 249 3.70 75.93 67.63
CA GLU A 249 2.82 76.02 66.45
C GLU A 249 1.70 77.00 66.77
N ASN A 250 1.79 78.24 66.28
CA ASN A 250 0.70 79.22 66.38
C ASN A 250 0.20 79.52 64.96
N PHE A 251 -1.06 79.22 64.71
CA PHE A 251 -1.72 79.58 63.46
C PHE A 251 -2.70 80.70 63.74
N GLU A 252 -2.97 81.51 62.71
CA GLU A 252 -3.97 82.56 62.74
C GLU A 252 -4.89 82.39 61.53
N LEU A 253 -6.18 82.66 61.71
CA LEU A 253 -7.15 82.61 60.62
C LEU A 253 -7.47 84.04 60.16
N MET A 254 -6.92 84.43 59.01
CA MET A 254 -7.23 85.72 58.40
C MET A 254 -8.66 85.72 57.85
N GLY A 255 -9.33 86.88 57.93
CA GLY A 255 -10.71 87.05 57.46
C GLY A 255 -11.77 86.69 58.51
N SER A 256 -11.36 86.37 59.74
CA SER A 256 -12.23 86.13 60.91
C SER A 256 -11.70 86.89 62.13
N ASN A 257 -12.59 87.35 63.01
CA ASN A 257 -12.23 87.98 64.29
C ASN A 257 -12.17 86.96 65.44
N LEU A 258 -12.05 85.67 65.12
CA LEU A 258 -12.11 84.56 66.06
C LEU A 258 -10.80 83.79 66.04
N ASP A 259 -10.41 83.22 67.18
CA ASP A 259 -9.19 82.41 67.31
C ASP A 259 -9.27 81.17 66.41
N SER A 260 -8.14 80.77 65.83
CA SER A 260 -8.05 79.55 65.03
C SER A 260 -7.74 78.34 65.89
N ASN A 261 -8.55 77.30 65.81
CA ASN A 261 -8.24 75.99 66.40
C ASN A 261 -7.93 74.98 65.29
N ILE A 262 -6.82 74.24 65.42
CA ILE A 262 -6.47 73.13 64.50
C ILE A 262 -7.01 71.83 65.08
N GLY A 263 -7.97 71.25 64.35
CA GLY A 263 -8.55 69.95 64.65
C GLY A 263 -8.13 68.89 63.64
N LEU A 264 -8.45 67.64 63.95
CA LEU A 264 -8.46 66.54 63.00
C LEU A 264 -9.88 66.37 62.48
N THR A 265 -10.06 65.93 61.24
CA THR A 265 -11.39 65.49 60.78
C THR A 265 -11.94 64.42 61.71
N SER A 266 -13.24 64.49 62.00
CA SER A 266 -13.91 63.50 62.88
C SER A 266 -14.01 62.11 62.27
N THR A 267 -13.75 62.00 60.96
CA THR A 267 -13.72 60.74 60.21
C THR A 267 -12.56 60.75 59.22
N ASN A 268 -12.01 59.58 58.91
CA ASN A 268 -10.88 59.40 57.99
C ASN A 268 -11.32 59.37 56.50
N GLY A 269 -12.55 59.81 56.20
CA GLY A 269 -13.17 59.64 54.89
C GLY A 269 -13.56 58.18 54.60
N ASN A 270 -14.60 57.97 53.79
CA ASN A 270 -15.00 56.62 53.37
C ASN A 270 -14.08 56.14 52.24
N HIS A 271 -13.49 54.96 52.36
CA HIS A 271 -12.76 54.31 51.28
C HIS A 271 -13.07 52.82 51.23
N THR A 272 -12.92 52.23 50.06
CA THR A 272 -13.26 50.84 49.79
C THR A 272 -12.21 50.18 48.91
N HIS A 273 -11.86 48.93 49.20
CA HIS A 273 -11.10 48.08 48.29
C HIS A 273 -12.07 47.12 47.59
N SER A 274 -11.98 47.04 46.27
CA SER A 274 -12.71 46.08 45.46
C SER A 274 -11.73 45.22 44.69
N ILE A 275 -11.85 43.90 44.80
CA ILE A 275 -11.10 42.95 43.99
C ILE A 275 -12.03 42.49 42.88
N SER A 276 -11.65 42.74 41.63
CA SER A 276 -12.42 42.31 40.46
C SER A 276 -12.15 40.84 40.16
N ALA A 277 -13.09 40.18 39.49
CA ALA A 277 -12.86 38.86 38.93
C ALA A 277 -11.67 38.91 37.95
N THR A 278 -10.75 37.95 38.09
CA THR A 278 -9.60 37.80 37.19
C THR A 278 -9.78 36.54 36.35
N GLY A 279 -9.64 36.69 35.03
CA GLY A 279 -9.77 35.60 34.07
C GLY A 279 -10.54 36.05 32.83
N GLY A 280 -10.15 35.53 31.66
CA GLY A 280 -10.77 35.90 30.37
C GLY A 280 -11.78 34.88 29.85
N ASN A 281 -11.92 33.72 30.52
CA ASN A 281 -12.73 32.57 30.09
C ASN A 281 -12.51 32.20 28.61
N GLN A 282 -11.32 32.48 28.07
CA GLN A 282 -11.00 32.19 26.68
C GLN A 282 -10.59 30.73 26.56
N PRO A 283 -11.26 29.93 25.71
CA PRO A 283 -10.87 28.55 25.49
C PRO A 283 -9.49 28.45 24.84
N HIS A 284 -8.65 27.55 25.32
CA HIS A 284 -7.36 27.26 24.69
C HIS A 284 -7.49 26.11 23.68
N GLU A 285 -6.57 26.05 22.71
CA GLU A 285 -6.45 24.93 21.77
C GLU A 285 -6.06 23.66 22.53
N ASN A 286 -6.78 22.55 22.29
CA ASN A 286 -6.52 21.25 22.93
C ASN A 286 -6.06 20.17 21.91
N ARG A 287 -5.99 20.49 20.62
CA ARG A 287 -5.43 19.57 19.63
C ARG A 287 -3.90 19.65 19.64
N PRO A 288 -3.19 18.52 19.78
CA PRO A 288 -1.75 18.49 19.53
C PRO A 288 -1.46 18.80 18.05
N PRO A 289 -0.22 19.16 17.67
CA PRO A 289 0.15 19.34 16.26
C PRO A 289 -0.28 18.14 15.40
N TYR A 290 -0.93 18.41 14.26
CA TYR A 290 -1.51 17.38 13.40
C TYR A 290 -1.32 17.69 11.90
N MET A 291 -1.41 16.64 11.08
CA MET A 291 -1.52 16.73 9.62
C MET A 291 -2.89 16.20 9.20
N VAL A 292 -3.57 16.93 8.31
CA VAL A 292 -4.87 16.51 7.77
C VAL A 292 -4.64 15.57 6.59
N ILE A 293 -5.22 14.37 6.67
CA ILE A 293 -5.21 13.36 5.61
C ILE A 293 -6.63 12.85 5.36
N ASN A 294 -6.85 12.23 4.20
CA ASN A 294 -8.09 11.50 3.92
C ASN A 294 -8.00 10.09 4.52
N ARG A 295 -9.08 9.67 5.18
CA ARG A 295 -9.22 8.34 5.76
C ARG A 295 -10.54 7.71 5.32
N TRP A 296 -10.45 6.47 4.85
CA TRP A 296 -11.57 5.69 4.35
C TRP A 296 -11.65 4.36 5.10
N LYS A 297 -12.87 3.90 5.39
CA LYS A 297 -13.13 2.58 5.98
C LYS A 297 -13.77 1.69 4.94
N ARG A 298 -13.23 0.49 4.76
CA ARG A 298 -13.83 -0.52 3.88
C ARG A 298 -15.08 -1.12 4.50
N THR A 299 -16.17 -1.17 3.74
CA THR A 299 -17.46 -1.72 4.16
C THR A 299 -17.91 -2.93 3.34
N ALA A 300 -17.42 -3.12 2.11
CA ALA A 300 -17.64 -4.31 1.30
C ALA A 300 -16.48 -4.56 0.31
#